data_AF-A0A436W9J5-F1
#
_entry.id   AF-A0A436W9J5-F1
#
_cell.length_a   1.000
_cell.length_b   1.000
_cell.length_c   1.000
_cell.angle_alpha   90.00
_cell.angle_beta   90.00
_cell.angle_gamma   90.00
#
_symmetry.space_group_name_H-M   'P 1'
#
loop_
_entity.id
_entity.type
_entity.pdbx_description
1 polymer ?
#
loop_
_entity_poly.entity_id
_entity_poly.type
_entity_poly.pdbx_seq_one_letter_code
_entity_poly.pdbx_strand_id
1 'polypeptide(L)'
;GETIEAAVRRETLEEAGIQLGRVVYHASQPWPFPYSLMIGCFGEPLNDDIQADLNELEDCRWFLRDEVRLMLDRAHPGNLVTPPKGAIAHHLIRAWVDAE
;
A
#
# COMPACT_ATOMS: atom_id res chain seq x y z
N GLY A 1 -21.46 -3.13 9.72
CA GLY A 1 -20.85 -1.97 9.04
C GLY A 1 -19.45 -1.83 9.58
N GLU A 2 -18.49 -1.48 8.73
CA GLU A 2 -17.07 -1.37 9.06
C GLU A 2 -16.62 0.07 8.83
N THR A 3 -15.74 0.61 9.69
CA THR A 3 -15.11 1.91 9.43
C THR A 3 -13.95 1.74 8.44
N ILE A 4 -13.50 2.83 7.83
CA ILE A 4 -12.34 2.79 6.92
C ILE A 4 -11.12 2.22 7.63
N GLU A 5 -10.88 2.63 8.87
CA GLU A 5 -9.72 2.19 9.64
C GLU A 5 -9.82 0.73 10.08
N ALA A 6 -11.04 0.22 10.30
CA ALA A 6 -11.23 -1.19 10.59
C ALA A 6 -10.96 -2.05 9.34
N ALA A 7 -11.47 -1.63 8.17
CA ALA A 7 -11.21 -2.30 6.90
C ALA A 7 -9.71 -2.35 6.58
N VAL A 8 -9.00 -1.22 6.68
CA VAL A 8 -7.54 -1.17 6.43
C VAL A 8 -6.78 -2.15 7.35
N ARG A 9 -7.16 -2.25 8.63
CA ARG A 9 -6.53 -3.19 9.57
C ARG A 9 -6.83 -4.65 9.21
N ARG A 10 -8.08 -4.95 8.87
CA ARG A 10 -8.51 -6.32 8.55
C ARG A 10 -7.85 -6.80 7.25
N GLU A 11 -7.97 -6.06 6.16
CA GLU A 11 -7.41 -6.45 4.85
C GLU A 11 -5.88 -6.63 4.94
N THR A 12 -5.17 -5.71 5.61
CA THR A 12 -3.70 -5.82 5.76
C THR A 12 -3.29 -7.05 6.59
N LEU A 13 -4.10 -7.40 7.60
CA LEU A 13 -3.88 -8.61 8.40
C LEU A 13 -4.17 -9.88 7.59
N GLU A 14 -5.26 -9.90 6.83
CA GLU A 14 -5.69 -11.03 6.00
C GLU A 14 -4.69 -11.32 4.88
N GLU A 15 -4.28 -10.29 4.13
CA GLU A 15 -3.42 -10.46 2.95
C GLU A 15 -1.92 -10.59 3.27
N ALA A 16 -1.44 -9.92 4.33
CA ALA A 16 0.01 -9.82 4.61
C ALA A 16 0.43 -10.30 6.01
N GLY A 17 -0.52 -10.59 6.91
CA GLY A 17 -0.21 -10.94 8.31
C GLY A 17 0.28 -9.77 9.16
N ILE A 18 0.17 -8.53 8.66
CA ILE A 18 0.67 -7.32 9.33
C ILE A 18 -0.46 -6.66 10.11
N GLN A 19 -0.27 -6.53 11.43
CA GLN A 19 -1.17 -5.79 12.30
C GLN A 19 -0.86 -4.30 12.21
N LEU A 20 -1.90 -3.49 12.00
CA LEU A 20 -1.77 -2.04 11.93
C LEU A 20 -2.32 -1.36 13.19
N GLY A 21 -1.51 -0.46 13.75
CA GLY A 21 -1.86 0.43 14.84
C GLY A 21 -2.64 1.64 14.34
N ARG A 22 -1.98 2.78 14.21
CA ARG A 22 -2.59 4.00 13.68
C ARG A 22 -2.91 3.84 12.19
N VAL A 23 -4.08 4.33 11.78
CA VAL A 23 -4.49 4.44 10.36
C VAL A 23 -4.90 5.89 10.12
N VAL A 24 -4.37 6.50 9.05
CA VAL A 24 -4.64 7.90 8.69
C VAL A 24 -5.07 7.99 7.24
N TYR A 25 -6.22 8.61 7.00
CA TYR A 25 -6.69 8.94 5.65
C TYR A 25 -5.75 9.94 4.97
N HIS A 26 -5.48 9.73 3.68
CA HIS A 26 -4.66 10.62 2.87
C HIS A 26 -5.41 11.20 1.66
N ALA A 27 -6.06 10.34 0.87
CA ALA A 27 -6.69 10.74 -0.38
C ALA A 27 -7.83 9.79 -0.77
N SER A 28 -8.67 10.21 -1.71
CA SER A 28 -9.65 9.33 -2.34
C SER A 28 -9.65 9.49 -3.85
N GLN A 29 -9.91 8.41 -4.59
CA GLN A 29 -9.96 8.41 -6.05
C GLN A 29 -11.13 7.56 -6.53
N PRO A 30 -12.01 8.07 -7.42
CA PRO A 30 -13.00 7.22 -8.07
C PRO A 30 -12.31 6.21 -9.00
N TRP A 31 -12.70 4.95 -8.93
CA TRP A 31 -12.18 3.88 -9.77
C TRP A 31 -13.33 3.22 -10.57
N PRO A 32 -13.42 3.47 -11.89
CA PRO A 32 -14.61 3.17 -12.68
C PRO A 32 -14.75 1.69 -13.11
N PHE A 33 -14.13 0.75 -12.40
CA PHE A 33 -14.23 -0.69 -12.69
C PHE A 33 -14.36 -1.49 -11.38
N PRO A 34 -15.54 -2.04 -11.03
CA PRO A 34 -16.86 -1.85 -11.62
C PRO A 34 -17.46 -0.48 -11.28
N TYR A 35 -17.50 -0.06 -10.01
CA TYR A 35 -17.88 1.30 -9.55
C TYR A 35 -17.40 1.49 -8.10
N SER A 36 -16.11 1.79 -7.92
CA SER A 36 -15.50 1.86 -6.58
C SER A 36 -15.01 3.27 -6.23
N LEU A 37 -15.01 3.60 -4.95
CA LEU A 37 -14.28 4.74 -4.41
C LEU A 37 -13.07 4.21 -3.65
N MET A 38 -11.86 4.43 -4.19
CA MET A 38 -10.63 4.09 -3.49
C MET A 38 -10.40 5.10 -2.38
N ILE A 39 -10.17 4.61 -1.18
CA ILE A 39 -9.85 5.44 0.00
C ILE A 39 -8.42 5.09 0.42
N GLY A 40 -7.49 5.95 0.05
CA GLY A 40 -6.07 5.77 0.33
C GLY A 40 -5.73 6.19 1.76
N CYS A 41 -5.11 5.26 2.49
CA CYS A 41 -4.71 5.46 3.88
C CYS A 41 -3.23 5.07 4.08
N PHE A 42 -2.62 5.59 5.14
CA PHE A 42 -1.35 5.10 5.69
C PHE A 42 -1.61 4.36 7.00
N GLY A 43 -0.97 3.20 7.17
CA GLY A 43 -1.01 2.40 8.39
C GLY A 43 0.38 2.28 9.01
N GLU A 44 0.46 2.37 10.34
CA GLU A 44 1.69 2.10 11.10
C GLU A 44 1.71 0.62 11.53
N PRO A 45 2.69 -0.18 11.07
CA PRO A 45 2.78 -1.60 11.45
C PRO A 45 3.15 -1.78 12.92
N LEU A 46 2.60 -2.83 13.54
CA LEU A 46 2.93 -3.27 14.91
C LEU A 46 3.83 -4.50 14.94
N ASN A 47 4.01 -5.15 13.79
CA ASN A 47 4.90 -6.28 13.56
C ASN A 47 5.44 -6.23 12.12
N ASP A 48 6.55 -6.93 11.89
CA ASP A 48 7.22 -6.97 10.58
C ASP A 48 7.20 -8.37 9.94
N ASP A 49 6.72 -9.39 10.67
CA ASP A 49 6.64 -10.77 10.21
C ASP A 49 5.51 -10.95 9.17
N ILE A 50 5.88 -10.93 7.89
CA ILE A 50 4.95 -11.12 6.78
C ILE A 50 4.48 -12.58 6.72
N GLN A 51 3.17 -12.77 6.64
CA GLN A 51 2.50 -14.04 6.36
C GLN A 51 1.51 -13.81 5.21
N ALA A 52 2.01 -13.86 3.98
CA ALA A 52 1.23 -13.50 2.79
C ALA A 52 0.18 -14.57 2.45
N ASP A 53 -1.05 -14.16 2.16
CA ASP A 53 -2.05 -15.04 1.54
C ASP A 53 -1.75 -15.18 0.04
N LEU A 54 -1.20 -16.33 -0.34
CA LEU A 54 -0.82 -16.63 -1.72
C LEU A 54 -2.03 -16.93 -2.65
N ASN A 55 -3.25 -16.96 -2.12
CA ASN A 55 -4.45 -17.00 -2.96
C ASN A 55 -4.78 -15.62 -3.55
N GLU A 56 -4.34 -14.54 -2.90
CA GLU A 56 -4.61 -13.16 -3.31
C GLU A 56 -3.35 -12.42 -3.82
N LEU A 57 -2.20 -12.66 -3.19
CA LEU A 57 -0.93 -12.03 -3.54
C LEU A 57 0.07 -13.05 -4.13
N GLU A 58 0.79 -12.68 -5.18
CA GLU A 58 1.89 -13.51 -5.69
C GLU A 58 3.15 -13.40 -4.81
N ASP A 59 3.39 -12.22 -4.23
CA ASP A 59 4.53 -11.93 -3.35
C ASP A 59 4.18 -10.74 -2.43
N CYS A 60 4.80 -10.68 -1.26
CA CYS A 60 4.68 -9.57 -0.30
C CYS A 60 5.97 -9.40 0.49
N ARG A 61 6.51 -8.18 0.51
CA ARG A 61 7.79 -7.89 1.15
C ARG A 61 7.92 -6.43 1.54
N TRP A 62 8.78 -6.19 2.54
CA TRP A 62 9.20 -4.84 2.90
C TRP A 62 10.19 -4.28 1.88
N PHE A 63 10.15 -2.96 1.69
CA PHE A 63 11.07 -2.23 0.83
C PHE A 63 11.64 -1.03 1.58
N LEU A 64 12.94 -0.82 1.42
CA LEU A 64 13.56 0.39 1.93
C LEU A 64 13.13 1.60 1.10
N ARG A 65 13.08 2.77 1.73
CA ARG A 65 12.68 4.02 1.09
C ARG A 65 13.47 4.34 -0.18
N ASP A 66 14.78 4.06 -0.18
CA ASP A 66 15.63 4.28 -1.35
C ASP A 66 15.36 3.29 -2.48
N GLU A 67 14.99 2.04 -2.17
CA GLU A 67 14.53 1.09 -3.19
C GLU A 67 13.24 1.58 -3.85
N VAL A 68 12.30 2.09 -3.05
CA VAL A 68 11.03 2.62 -3.56
C VAL A 68 11.24 3.87 -4.42
N ARG A 69 12.21 4.75 -4.07
CA ARG A 69 12.64 5.87 -4.93
C ARG A 69 13.09 5.38 -6.30
N LEU A 70 13.93 4.34 -6.34
CA LEU A 70 14.36 3.74 -7.60
C LEU A 70 13.20 3.12 -8.38
N MET A 71 12.21 2.50 -7.73
CA MET A 71 11.02 1.96 -8.41
C MET A 71 10.14 3.05 -9.02
N LEU A 72 9.99 4.18 -8.30
CA LEU A 72 9.26 5.35 -8.77
C LEU A 72 9.91 5.97 -10.02
N ASP A 73 11.24 5.92 -10.10
CA ASP A 73 12.04 6.41 -11.22
C ASP A 73 12.29 5.34 -12.30
N ARG A 74 11.73 4.13 -12.12
CA ARG A 74 11.91 2.95 -13.00
C ARG A 74 13.38 2.56 -13.21
N ALA A 75 14.19 2.76 -12.18
CA ALA A 75 15.63 2.47 -12.15
C ALA A 75 16.00 1.37 -11.15
N HIS A 76 15.03 0.66 -10.57
CA HIS A 76 15.30 -0.40 -9.60
C HIS A 76 16.04 -1.58 -10.26
N PRO A 77 17.15 -2.09 -9.68
CA PRO A 77 17.99 -3.12 -10.31
C PRO A 77 17.25 -4.45 -10.56
N GLY A 78 16.24 -4.76 -9.74
CA GLY A 78 15.35 -5.90 -9.93
C GLY A 78 14.20 -5.69 -10.93
N ASN A 79 14.21 -4.61 -11.72
CA ASN A 79 13.12 -4.22 -12.64
C ASN A 79 11.74 -4.05 -11.97
N LEU A 80 11.72 -3.80 -10.66
CA LEU A 80 10.50 -3.53 -9.92
C LEU A 80 10.05 -2.09 -10.17
N VAL A 81 8.75 -1.89 -10.28
CA VAL A 81 8.15 -0.60 -10.59
C VAL A 81 6.92 -0.37 -9.73
N THR A 82 6.64 0.89 -9.42
CA THR A 82 5.35 1.28 -8.83
C THR A 82 4.26 1.36 -9.90
N PRO A 83 2.97 1.38 -9.50
CA PRO A 83 1.87 1.68 -10.41
C PRO A 83 2.04 3.00 -11.19
N PRO A 84 1.29 3.20 -12.30
CA PRO A 84 1.34 4.42 -13.11
C PRO A 84 0.99 5.69 -12.33
N LYS A 85 1.50 6.84 -12.77
CA LYS A 85 1.36 8.15 -12.09
C LYS A 85 -0.07 8.61 -11.81
N GLY A 86 -1.07 8.06 -12.50
CA GLY A 86 -2.48 8.40 -12.30
C GLY A 86 -3.22 7.49 -11.32
N ALA A 87 -2.58 6.46 -10.76
CA ALA A 87 -3.19 5.55 -9.79
C ALA A 87 -3.01 6.07 -8.36
N ILE A 88 -4.03 5.94 -7.51
CA ILE A 88 -3.95 6.31 -6.08
C ILE A 88 -2.79 5.63 -5.37
N ALA A 89 -2.48 4.38 -5.72
CA ALA A 89 -1.32 3.67 -5.18
C ALA A 89 0.00 4.40 -5.47
N HIS A 90 0.18 4.96 -6.68
CA HIS A 90 1.36 5.77 -6.99
C HIS A 90 1.43 7.04 -6.13
N HIS A 91 0.28 7.70 -5.93
CA HIS A 91 0.22 8.91 -5.10
C HIS A 91 0.56 8.61 -3.63
N LEU A 92 0.02 7.52 -3.07
CA LEU A 92 0.34 7.10 -1.70
C LEU A 92 1.83 6.78 -1.55
N ILE A 93 2.40 5.98 -2.47
CA ILE A 93 3.81 5.61 -2.42
C ILE A 93 4.73 6.85 -2.55
N ARG A 94 4.43 7.75 -3.49
CA ARG A 94 5.19 9.00 -3.66
C ARG A 94 5.12 9.87 -2.41
N ALA A 95 3.92 10.08 -1.86
CA ALA A 95 3.72 10.86 -0.65
C ALA A 95 4.46 10.26 0.55
N TRP A 96 4.46 8.93 0.69
CA TRP A 96 5.24 8.26 1.73
C TRP A 96 6.74 8.50 1.57
N VAL A 97 7.30 8.37 0.35
CA VAL A 97 8.73 8.57 0.04
C VAL A 97 9.20 10.02 0.27
N ASP A 98 8.32 10.98 0.00
CA ASP A 98 8.61 12.40 0.10
C ASP A 98 8.41 12.96 1.52
N ALA A 99 7.70 12.25 2.40
CA ALA A 99 7.57 12.61 3.82
C ALA A 99 8.91 12.48 4.56
N GLU A 100 9.25 13.49 5.39
CA GLU A 100 10.47 13.53 6.22
C GLU A 100 10.41 12.60 7.43
#